data_AF-A0A2U1PAR5-F1
#
_entry.id   AF-A0A2U1PAR5-F1
#
_cell.length_a   1.000
_cell.length_b   1.000
_cell.length_c   1.000
_cell.angle_alpha   90.00
_cell.angle_beta   90.00
_cell.angle_gamma   90.00
#
_symmetry.space_group_name_H-M   'P 1'
#
loop_
_entity.id
_entity.type
_entity.pdbx_description
1 polymer ?
#
loop_
_entity_poly.entity_id
_entity_poly.type
_entity_poly.pdbx_seq_one_letter_code
_entity_poly.pdbx_strand_id
1 'polypeptide(L)'
;MSLPSVECKYITEDCIREWKNGSTTFKPPSPAPVLRYLYELCWNIVRGEVAIHKCKLAVDLVEFVENVSDDDLASVFADIVSQMAQDLTLPGEYRARLIKLVSIYLTSMFVFV
;
A
#
# COMPACT_ATOMS: atom_id res chain seq x y z
N MET A 1 15.46 -1.71 -16.78
CA MET A 1 14.13 -1.15 -17.11
C MET A 1 13.65 -0.41 -15.89
N SER A 2 13.70 0.92 -15.90
CA SER A 2 13.19 1.73 -14.80
C SER A 2 11.67 1.72 -14.88
N LEU A 3 11.01 1.21 -13.85
CA LEU A 3 9.56 1.29 -13.71
C LEU A 3 9.14 2.78 -13.81
N PRO A 4 8.06 3.11 -14.54
CA PRO A 4 7.62 4.49 -14.69
C PRO A 4 7.47 5.14 -13.33
N SER A 5 7.98 6.37 -13.19
CA SER A 5 7.85 7.15 -11.96
C SER A 5 6.36 7.42 -11.72
N VAL A 6 5.74 6.61 -10.86
CA VAL A 6 4.41 6.92 -10.33
C VAL A 6 4.55 8.22 -9.56
N GLU A 7 3.95 9.30 -10.05
CA GLU A 7 3.84 10.55 -9.30
C GLU A 7 3.02 10.27 -8.05
N CYS A 8 3.72 10.02 -6.93
CA CYS A 8 3.09 9.75 -5.65
C CYS A 8 2.54 11.07 -5.10
N LYS A 9 1.22 11.23 -5.18
CA LYS A 9 0.53 12.46 -4.77
C LYS A 9 0.11 12.40 -3.30
N TYR A 10 -0.08 11.19 -2.77
CA TYR A 10 -0.56 10.97 -1.40
C TYR A 10 0.50 10.31 -0.53
N ILE A 11 1.28 9.36 -1.07
CA ILE A 11 2.42 8.78 -0.36
C ILE A 11 3.67 9.61 -0.70
N THR A 12 3.82 10.78 -0.05
CA THR A 12 5.01 11.62 -0.25
C THR A 12 6.27 10.97 0.34
N GLU A 13 7.44 11.39 -0.14
CA GLU A 13 8.74 10.93 0.40
C GLU A 13 8.86 11.17 1.91
N ASP A 14 8.24 12.22 2.45
CA ASP A 14 8.17 12.45 3.89
C ASP A 14 7.37 11.37 4.62
N CYS A 15 6.24 10.89 4.07
CA CYS A 15 5.50 9.75 4.65
C CYS A 15 6.39 8.52 4.77
N ILE A 16 7.10 8.21 3.68
CA ILE A 16 7.99 7.06 3.57
C ILE A 16 9.13 7.19 4.58
N ARG A 17 9.77 8.37 4.65
CA ARG A 17 10.86 8.65 5.58
C ARG A 17 10.42 8.51 7.03
N GLU A 18 9.24 9.04 7.37
CA GLU A 18 8.68 8.97 8.72
C GLU A 18 8.33 7.53 9.11
N TRP A 19 7.67 6.77 8.24
CA TRP A 19 7.36 5.36 8.51
C TRP A 19 8.61 4.50 8.62
N LYS A 20 9.68 4.85 7.89
CA LYS A 20 11.00 4.21 7.98
C LYS A 20 11.74 4.56 9.27
N ASN A 21 11.62 5.81 9.74
CA ASN A 21 12.14 6.25 11.04
C ASN A 21 11.37 5.69 12.24
N GLY A 22 10.24 5.02 11.99
CA GLY A 22 9.44 4.37 13.02
C GLY A 22 8.24 5.19 13.49
N SER A 23 8.03 6.39 12.96
CA SER A 23 6.87 7.23 13.27
C SER A 23 5.57 6.48 12.99
N THR A 24 4.67 6.50 13.98
CA THR A 24 3.35 5.83 13.93
C THR A 24 2.20 6.84 13.90
N THR A 25 2.48 8.13 13.97
CA THR A 25 1.50 9.21 14.07
C THR A 25 1.46 10.11 12.84
N PHE A 26 2.36 9.88 11.87
CA PHE A 26 2.43 10.71 10.67
C PHE A 26 1.22 10.46 9.79
N LYS A 27 0.35 11.46 9.67
CA LYS A 27 -0.83 11.39 8.84
C LYS A 27 -0.51 11.85 7.41
N PRO A 28 -0.80 11.03 6.40
CA PRO A 28 -0.64 11.42 5.00
C PRO A 28 -1.66 12.52 4.62
N PRO A 29 -1.49 13.17 3.46
CA PRO A 29 -2.40 14.19 2.96
C PRO A 29 -3.81 13.61 2.79
N SER A 30 -4.78 14.16 3.52
CA SER A 30 -6.20 13.80 3.44
C SER A 30 -7.05 14.93 2.85
N PRO A 31 -8.20 14.61 2.24
CA PRO A 31 -8.72 13.26 1.98
C PRO A 31 -8.17 12.65 0.68
N ALA A 32 -7.85 11.35 0.72
CA ALA A 32 -7.28 10.61 -0.42
C ALA A 32 -8.29 9.62 -1.03
N PRO A 33 -8.33 9.45 -2.36
CA PRO A 33 -9.12 8.39 -3.00
C PRO A 33 -8.47 7.03 -2.73
N VAL A 34 -9.29 6.05 -2.33
CA VAL A 34 -8.84 4.74 -1.83
C VAL A 34 -7.95 4.03 -2.85
N LEU A 35 -8.43 3.94 -4.10
CA LEU A 35 -7.73 3.29 -5.19
C LEU A 35 -6.34 3.87 -5.44
N ARG A 36 -6.23 5.21 -5.45
CA ARG A 36 -4.96 5.89 -5.73
C ARG A 36 -3.98 5.70 -4.56
N TYR A 37 -4.47 5.86 -3.34
CA TYR A 37 -3.65 5.74 -2.14
C TYR A 37 -3.08 4.33 -1.99
N LEU A 38 -3.93 3.30 -2.12
CA LEU A 38 -3.49 1.91 -2.02
C LEU A 38 -2.53 1.53 -3.15
N TYR A 39 -2.75 2.03 -4.36
CA TYR A 39 -1.82 1.81 -5.48
C TYR A 39 -0.44 2.37 -5.17
N GLU A 40 -0.35 3.64 -4.75
CA GLU A 40 0.90 4.28 -4.36
C GLU A 40 1.56 3.56 -3.17
N LEU A 41 0.78 3.14 -2.17
CA LEU A 41 1.28 2.43 -1.00
C LEU A 41 1.90 1.08 -1.40
N CYS A 42 1.16 0.26 -2.15
CA CYS A 42 1.65 -1.00 -2.66
C CYS A 42 2.90 -0.82 -3.52
N TRP A 43 2.92 0.18 -4.40
CA TRP A 43 4.08 0.49 -5.23
C TRP A 43 5.35 0.76 -4.42
N ASN A 44 5.23 1.57 -3.36
CA ASN A 44 6.35 1.88 -2.47
C ASN A 44 6.78 0.65 -1.64
N ILE A 45 5.85 -0.22 -1.26
CA ILE A 45 6.19 -1.47 -0.57
C ILE A 45 6.90 -2.45 -1.51
N VAL A 46 6.47 -2.54 -2.76
CA VAL A 46 7.11 -3.38 -3.78
C VAL A 46 8.55 -2.93 -4.01
N ARG A 47 8.78 -1.63 -4.17
CA ARG A 47 10.13 -1.05 -4.23
C ARG A 47 10.96 -1.31 -2.96
N GLY A 48 10.31 -1.59 -1.84
CA GLY A 48 10.94 -1.86 -0.56
C GLY A 48 11.24 -0.58 0.23
N GLU A 49 10.60 0.53 -0.13
CA GLU A 49 10.74 1.80 0.59
C GLU A 49 9.91 1.81 1.87
N VAL A 50 8.75 1.15 1.84
CA VAL A 50 7.86 0.99 2.98
C VAL A 50 7.80 -0.49 3.38
N ALA A 51 7.91 -0.76 4.67
CA ALA A 51 7.84 -2.13 5.18
C ALA A 51 6.38 -2.63 5.17
N ILE A 52 6.16 -3.89 4.79
CA ILE A 52 4.82 -4.50 4.67
C ILE A 52 3.99 -4.35 5.96
N HIS A 53 4.62 -4.43 7.14
CA HIS A 53 3.94 -4.29 8.43
C HIS A 53 3.43 -2.86 8.71
N LYS A 54 3.96 -1.83 8.02
CA LYS A 54 3.49 -0.45 8.12
C LYS A 54 2.28 -0.17 7.22
N CYS A 55 1.93 -1.10 6.33
CA CYS A 55 0.79 -0.96 5.41
C CYS A 55 -0.53 -0.71 6.16
N LYS A 56 -0.82 -1.51 7.18
CA LYS A 56 -2.04 -1.36 7.99
C LYS A 56 -2.08 -0.01 8.72
N LEU A 57 -0.95 0.43 9.25
CA LEU A 57 -0.84 1.72 9.94
C LEU A 57 -0.99 2.90 8.96
N ALA A 58 -0.42 2.81 7.76
CA ALA A 58 -0.59 3.82 6.72
C ALA A 58 -2.05 3.94 6.27
N VAL A 59 -2.77 2.82 6.22
CA VAL A 59 -4.20 2.76 5.92
C VAL A 59 -5.06 3.34 7.06
N ASP A 60 -4.73 3.02 8.31
CA ASP A 60 -5.46 3.50 9.50
C ASP A 60 -5.31 5.02 9.73
N LEU A 61 -4.17 5.59 9.31
CA LEU A 61 -3.86 7.01 9.51
C LEU A 61 -4.43 7.93 8.41
N VAL A 62 -4.76 7.39 7.23
CA VAL A 62 -5.29 8.19 6.12
C VAL A 62 -6.81 8.32 6.26
N GLU A 63 -7.31 9.52 6.01
CA GLU A 63 -8.75 9.73 5.86
C GLU A 63 -9.10 9.64 4.38
N PHE A 64 -9.95 8.67 4.03
CA PHE A 64 -10.37 8.45 2.66
C PHE A 64 -11.55 9.37 2.29
N VAL A 65 -11.59 9.79 1.03
CA VAL A 65 -12.74 10.52 0.47
C VAL A 65 -13.99 9.64 0.48
N GLU A 66 -13.80 8.35 0.27
CA GLU A 66 -14.84 7.35 0.18
C GLU A 66 -15.01 6.66 1.55
N ASN A 67 -16.25 6.51 2.02
CA ASN A 67 -16.54 5.68 3.19
C ASN A 67 -16.50 4.21 2.77
N VAL A 68 -15.32 3.60 2.91
CA VAL A 68 -15.05 2.23 2.47
C VAL A 68 -14.84 1.35 3.69
N SER A 69 -15.57 0.24 3.75
CA SER A 69 -15.43 -0.78 4.80
C SER A 69 -14.05 -1.44 4.73
N ASP A 70 -13.55 -2.01 5.83
CA ASP A 70 -12.29 -2.80 5.80
C ASP A 70 -12.33 -3.93 4.75
N ASP A 71 -13.50 -4.55 4.52
CA ASP A 71 -13.69 -5.63 3.54
C ASP A 71 -13.58 -5.14 2.10
N ASP A 72 -14.24 -4.03 1.79
CA ASP A 72 -14.10 -3.35 0.50
C ASP A 72 -12.64 -2.90 0.28
N LEU A 73 -11.98 -2.42 1.33
CA LEU A 73 -10.60 -1.99 1.26
C LEU A 73 -9.65 -3.16 0.98
N ALA A 74 -9.88 -4.31 1.60
CA ALA A 74 -9.13 -5.53 1.34
C ALA A 74 -9.37 -6.06 -0.09
N SER A 75 -10.61 -5.98 -0.57
CA SER A 75 -10.96 -6.31 -1.95
C SER A 75 -10.24 -5.42 -2.96
N VAL A 76 -10.28 -4.10 -2.76
CA VAL A 76 -9.55 -3.13 -3.59
C VAL A 76 -8.04 -3.38 -3.55
N PHE A 77 -7.50 -3.69 -2.39
CA PHE A 77 -6.09 -4.03 -2.23
C PHE A 77 -5.70 -5.29 -3.00
N ALA A 78 -6.52 -6.35 -2.90
CA ALA A 78 -6.31 -7.60 -3.62
C ALA A 78 -6.38 -7.41 -5.14
N ASP A 79 -7.31 -6.56 -5.62
CA ASP A 79 -7.44 -6.22 -7.02
C ASP A 79 -6.21 -5.46 -7.53
N ILE A 80 -5.78 -4.41 -6.83
CA ILE A 80 -4.58 -3.63 -7.14
C ILE A 80 -3.33 -4.52 -7.19
N VAL A 81 -3.15 -5.40 -6.21
CA VAL A 81 -2.01 -6.31 -6.19
C VAL A 81 -2.09 -7.33 -7.32
N SER A 82 -3.29 -7.83 -7.65
CA SER A 82 -3.48 -8.72 -8.78
C SER A 82 -3.12 -8.03 -10.10
N GLN A 83 -3.54 -6.77 -10.28
CA GLN A 83 -3.17 -5.95 -11.43
C GLN A 83 -1.64 -5.75 -11.51
N MET A 84 -0.98 -5.40 -10.41
CA MET A 84 0.48 -5.25 -10.37
C MET A 84 1.23 -6.58 -10.56
N ALA A 85 0.68 -7.70 -10.06
CA ALA A 85 1.30 -9.00 -10.25
C ALA A 85 1.23 -9.45 -11.70
N GLN A 86 0.15 -9.12 -12.40
CA GLN A 86 -0.02 -9.36 -13.83
C GLN A 86 0.86 -8.46 -14.69
N ASP A 87 1.22 -7.27 -14.21
CA ASP A 87 2.12 -6.38 -14.92
C ASP A 87 3.51 -7.01 -15.09
N LEU A 88 3.81 -7.41 -16.33
CA LEU A 88 5.02 -8.12 -16.75
C LEU A 88 6.27 -7.23 -16.75
N THR A 89 6.14 -5.94 -16.47
CA THR A 89 7.28 -5.01 -16.37
C THR A 89 7.99 -5.08 -15.02
N LEU A 90 7.38 -5.72 -14.02
CA LEU A 90 7.95 -5.91 -12.68
C LEU A 90 8.84 -7.17 -12.61
N PRO A 91 10.15 -7.05 -12.32
CA PRO A 91 11.02 -8.22 -12.14
C PRO A 91 10.53 -9.15 -11.02
N GLY A 92 10.85 -10.45 -11.15
CA GLY A 92 10.24 -11.52 -10.34
C GLY A 92 10.34 -11.35 -8.80
N GLU A 93 11.36 -10.65 -8.30
CA GLU A 93 11.49 -10.35 -6.87
C GLU A 93 10.35 -9.44 -6.34
N TYR A 94 9.81 -8.55 -7.17
CA TYR A 94 8.67 -7.71 -6.82
C TYR A 94 7.37 -8.50 -6.72
N ARG A 95 7.20 -9.52 -7.58
CA ARG A 95 6.04 -10.42 -7.52
C ARG A 95 6.00 -11.20 -6.20
N ALA A 96 7.14 -11.68 -5.72
CA ALA A 96 7.22 -12.36 -4.42
C ALA A 96 6.84 -11.44 -3.25
N ARG A 97 7.24 -10.16 -3.30
CA ARG A 97 6.85 -9.16 -2.29
C ARG A 97 5.36 -8.82 -2.33
N LEU A 98 4.78 -8.69 -3.53
CA LEU A 98 3.33 -8.49 -3.72
C LEU A 98 2.51 -9.64 -3.13
N ILE A 99 2.87 -10.89 -3.43
CA ILE A 99 2.19 -12.07 -2.89
C ILE A 99 2.27 -12.10 -1.36
N LYS A 100 3.45 -11.79 -0.81
CA LYS A 100 3.65 -11.72 0.64
C LYS A 100 2.83 -10.61 1.29
N LEU A 101 2.70 -9.47 0.63
CA LEU A 101 1.91 -8.33 1.06
C LEU A 101 0.41 -8.67 1.11
N VAL A 102 -0.16 -9.28 0.06
CA VAL A 102 -1.56 -9.74 0.07
C VAL A 102 -1.80 -10.79 1.14
N SER A 103 -0.90 -11.76 1.26
CA SER A 103 -1.01 -12.80 2.28
C SER A 103 -1.01 -12.21 3.70
N ILE A 104 -0.13 -11.25 3.99
CA ILE A 104 -0.07 -10.57 5.29
C ILE A 104 -1.32 -9.72 5.52
N TYR A 105 -1.80 -9.01 4.50
CA TYR A 105 -2.98 -8.16 4.62
C TYR A 105 -4.24 -8.99 4.89
N LEU A 106 -4.48 -10.04 4.09
CA LEU A 106 -5.57 -11.00 4.30
C LEU A 106 -5.49 -11.65 5.67
N THR A 107 -4.31 -12.14 6.08
CA THR A 107 -4.13 -12.75 7.41
C THR A 107 -4.37 -11.74 8.53
N SER A 108 -3.89 -10.51 8.40
CA SER A 108 -4.07 -9.45 9.40
C SER A 108 -5.51 -8.95 9.51
N MET A 109 -6.32 -9.19 8.48
CA MET A 109 -7.75 -8.93 8.49
C MET A 109 -8.53 -10.10 9.11
N PHE A 110 -8.13 -11.34 8.81
CA PHE A 110 -8.73 -12.55 9.40
C PHE A 110 -8.39 -12.79 10.88
N VAL A 111 -7.30 -12.20 11.40
CA VAL A 111 -6.88 -12.33 12.83
C VAL A 111 -7.71 -11.44 13.78
N PHE A 112 -8.74 -10.75 13.29
CA PHE A 112 -9.70 -9.99 14.10
C PHE A 112 -11.11 -10.63 14.15
N VAL A 113 -11.18 -11.96 14.21
CA VAL A 113 -12.41 -12.73 14.55
C VAL A 113 -12.17 -13.55 15.81
#